data_AF-A0A527GNL7-F1
#
_entry.id   AF-A0A527GNL7-F1
#
_cell.length_a   1.000
_cell.length_b   1.000
_cell.length_c   1.000
_cell.angle_alpha   90.00
_cell.angle_beta   90.00
_cell.angle_gamma   90.00
#
_symmetry.space_group_name_H-M   'P 1'
#
loop_
_entity.id
_entity.type
_entity.pdbx_description
1 polymer ?
#
loop_
_entity_poly.entity_id
_entity_poly.type
_entity_poly.pdbx_seq_one_letter_code
_entity_poly.pdbx_strand_id
1 'polypeptide(L)' 'VVDQLAIAAFELGPEIAAGVPALRALGSPHGELLLALKSGNFGGDRFFADALAVLA' A
#
# COMPACT_ATOMS: atom_id res chain seq x y z
N VAL A 1 -7.09 -4.99 -9.12
CA VAL A 1 -5.94 -5.68 -8.49
C VAL A 1 -6.32 -6.21 -7.12
N VAL A 2 -6.65 -5.33 -6.16
CA VAL A 2 -6.96 -5.72 -4.76
C VAL A 2 -8.06 -6.79 -4.66
N ASP A 3 -9.17 -6.65 -5.39
CA ASP A 3 -10.28 -7.62 -5.33
C ASP A 3 -9.86 -9.05 -5.69
N GLN A 4 -8.87 -9.20 -6.58
CA GLN A 4 -8.36 -10.50 -7.00
C GLN A 4 -7.40 -11.12 -5.97
N LEU A 5 -6.94 -10.36 -4.98
CA LEU A 5 -6.08 -10.84 -3.89
C LEU A 5 -6.89 -11.31 -2.68
N ALA A 6 -8.23 -11.21 -2.72
CA ALA A 6 -9.14 -11.62 -1.66
C ALA A 6 -8.76 -11.06 -0.26
N ILE A 7 -8.29 -9.81 -0.21
CA ILE A 7 -7.90 -9.14 1.03
C ILE A 7 -9.16 -8.63 1.74
N ALA A 8 -9.37 -9.06 2.99
CA ALA A 8 -10.57 -8.71 3.74
C ALA A 8 -10.53 -7.31 4.35
N ALA A 9 -9.35 -6.87 4.80
CA ALA A 9 -9.15 -5.58 5.42
C ALA A 9 -7.69 -5.12 5.31
N PHE A 10 -7.46 -3.84 5.60
CA PHE A 10 -6.13 -3.24 5.69
C PHE A 10 -5.93 -2.60 7.05
N GLU A 11 -4.72 -2.73 7.56
CA GLU A 11 -4.20 -1.89 8.65
C GLU A 11 -3.43 -0.71 8.06
N LEU A 12 -3.69 0.48 8.58
CA LEU A 12 -3.03 1.72 8.15
C LEU A 12 -1.65 1.84 8.81
N GLY A 13 -0.63 2.00 7.98
CA GLY A 13 0.74 2.32 8.37
C GLY A 13 1.09 3.80 8.17
N PRO A 14 2.40 4.14 8.18
CA PRO A 14 2.85 5.51 7.94
C PRO A 14 2.50 6.01 6.54
N GLU A 15 2.42 7.32 6.40
CA GLU A 15 2.12 7.98 5.15
C GLU A 15 3.33 7.97 4.21
N ILE A 16 3.15 7.52 2.97
CA ILE A 16 4.19 7.50 1.93
C ILE A 16 4.21 8.84 1.20
N ALA A 17 3.03 9.39 0.92
CA ALA A 17 2.80 10.70 0.34
C ALA A 17 1.43 11.21 0.78
N ALA A 18 1.17 12.52 0.64
CA ALA A 18 -0.11 13.13 0.99
C ALA A 18 -1.31 12.33 0.46
N GLY A 19 -2.11 11.74 1.36
CA GLY A 19 -3.28 10.92 1.06
C GLY A 19 -2.99 9.48 0.59
N VAL A 20 -1.76 8.99 0.73
CA VAL A 20 -1.37 7.63 0.37
C VAL A 20 -0.62 6.96 1.54
N PRO A 21 -1.33 6.24 2.41
CA PRO A 21 -0.72 5.47 3.48
C PRO A 21 -0.12 4.15 2.97
N ALA A 22 0.89 3.65 3.68
CA ALA A 22 1.27 2.24 3.62
C ALA A 22 0.14 1.39 4.22
N LEU A 23 -0.11 0.21 3.64
CA LEU A 23 -1.18 -0.69 4.07
C LEU A 23 -0.61 -2.08 4.32
N ARG A 24 -0.96 -2.68 5.45
CA ARG A 24 -0.74 -4.12 5.68
C ARG A 24 -2.06 -4.87 5.46
N ALA A 25 -2.03 -5.90 4.62
CA ALA A 25 -3.21 -6.74 4.40
C ALA A 25 -3.49 -7.60 5.64
N LEU A 26 -4.75 -7.64 6.06
CA LEU A 26 -5.23 -8.49 7.15
C LEU A 26 -6.04 -9.66 6.58
N GLY A 27 -5.73 -10.87 7.07
CA GLY A 27 -6.43 -12.09 6.65
C GLY A 27 -6.18 -12.48 5.19
N SER A 28 -5.09 -12.04 4.58
CA SER A 28 -4.74 -12.44 3.21
C SER A 28 -4.41 -13.94 3.14
N PRO A 29 -4.94 -14.69 2.16
CA PRO A 29 -4.57 -16.09 1.94
C PRO A 29 -3.15 -16.25 1.35
N HIS A 30 -2.49 -15.16 1.00
CA HIS A 30 -1.19 -15.14 0.31
C HIS A 30 -0.01 -14.85 1.24
N GLY A 31 -0.23 -14.86 2.56
CA GLY A 31 0.77 -14.49 3.57
C GLY A 31 0.81 -12.99 3.82
N GLU A 32 1.96 -12.50 4.30
CA GLU A 32 2.15 -11.08 4.58
C GLU A 32 2.24 -10.27 3.28
N LEU A 33 1.36 -9.29 3.14
CA LEU A 33 1.35 -8.36 2.01
C LEU A 33 1.34 -6.93 2.51
N LEU A 34 2.25 -6.13 1.96
CA LEU A 34 2.32 -4.69 2.13
C LEU A 34 1.97 -4.01 0.81
N LEU A 35 1.16 -2.94 0.87
CA LEU A 35 0.63 -2.26 -0.31
C LEU A 35 0.70 -0.74 -0.16
N ALA A 36 0.84 -0.08 -1.30
CA ALA A 36 0.59 1.35 -1.45
C ALA A 36 -0.49 1.55 -2.52
N LEU A 37 -1.68 2.01 -2.12
CA LEU A 37 -2.80 2.25 -3.02
C LEU A 37 -2.92 3.75 -3.30
N LYS A 38 -2.28 4.22 -4.37
CA LYS A 38 -2.36 5.62 -4.77
C LYS A 38 -3.45 5.89 -5.80
N SER A 39 -4.15 7.01 -5.64
CA SER A 39 -4.91 7.62 -6.72
C SER A 39 -3.97 8.12 -7.83
N GLY A 40 -4.47 8.25 -9.07
CA GLY A 40 -3.64 8.53 -10.25
C GLY A 40 -2.66 9.70 -10.07
N ASN A 41 -3.16 10.82 -9.54
CA ASN A 41 -2.44 12.10 -9.42
C ASN A 41 -1.74 12.32 -8.06
N PHE A 42 -1.67 11.28 -7.21
CA PHE A 42 -1.09 11.41 -5.87
C PHE A 42 0.37 10.92 -5.87
N GLY A 43 1.19 11.52 -5.00
CA GLY A 43 2.63 11.26 -4.95
C GLY A 43 3.44 12.09 -5.96
N GLY A 44 4.73 12.22 -5.70
CA GLY A 44 5.68 12.89 -6.60
C GLY A 44 6.40 11.92 -7.55
N ASP A 45 7.32 12.44 -8.36
CA ASP A 45 8.08 11.67 -9.36
C ASP A 45 8.87 10.48 -8.78
N ARG A 46 9.15 10.53 -7.49
CA ARG A 46 9.90 9.51 -6.73
C ARG A 46 9.01 8.51 -5.99
N PHE A 47 7.68 8.62 -6.11
CA PHE A 47 6.72 7.88 -5.29
C PHE A 47 7.00 6.38 -5.22
N PHE A 48 7.36 5.71 -6.32
CA PHE A 48 7.61 4.28 -6.29
C PHE A 48 8.86 3.91 -5.49
N ALA A 49 9.91 4.73 -5.53
CA ALA A 49 11.10 4.53 -4.72
C ALA A 49 10.80 4.81 -3.24
N ASP A 50 10.04 5.88 -2.96
CA ASP A 50 9.65 6.24 -1.61
C ASP A 50 8.75 5.16 -0.98
N ALA A 51 7.77 4.66 -1.76
CA ALA A 51 6.92 3.54 -1.36
C ALA A 51 7.74 2.29 -1.07
N LEU A 52 8.68 1.92 -1.95
CA LEU A 52 9.52 0.75 -1.73
C LEU A 52 10.37 0.87 -0.46
N ALA A 53 10.86 2.06 -0.13
CA ALA A 53 11.62 2.29 1.10
C ALA A 53 10.76 2.16 2.38
N VAL A 54 9.47 2.47 2.30
CA VAL A 54 8.53 2.35 3.42
C VAL A 54 7.98 0.93 3.57
N LEU A 55 7.84 0.19 2.47
CA LEU A 55 7.29 -1.16 2.44
C LEU A 55 8.37 -2.27 2.55
N ALA A 56 9.62 -1.91 2.87
CA ALA A 56 10.75 -2.82 2.98
C ALA A 56 10.87 -3.48 4.36
#